data_AF-A0A811Q6S2-F1
#
_entry.id   AF-A0A811Q6S2-F1
#
_cell.length_a   1.000
_cell.length_b   1.000
_cell.length_c   1.000
_cell.angle_alpha   90.00
_cell.angle_beta   90.00
_cell.angle_gamma   90.00
#
_symmetry.space_group_name_H-M   'P 1'
#
loop_
_entity.id
_entity.type
_entity.pdbx_description
1 polymer ?
#
loop_
_entity_poly.entity_id
_entity_poly.type
_entity_poly.pdbx_seq_one_letter_code
_entity_poly.pdbx_strand_id
1 'polypeptide(L)'
;MKHMVAPTTRSGEDELDPLLSVACLSLAAKMEETVVPLLVDLQVCDVKFEFEGNTIGRMEGLVMKTLKWRMQAVTPFTFISYFLDKFSDGKPPSFALASRCAEIIIGTLKGSTFLSFRPSEIAAASALAAVSENQIVGFASVLSASEVPVNKEMIARCYELLQEQALVKKRRNINGSPSVPESPIGVLDATCFSFRSEDATLGSSQSNNISSSNNLILCIVV
;
A
#
# COMPACT_ATOMS: atom_id res chain seq x y z
N MET A 1 -42.08 16.48 -7.58
CA MET A 1 -40.75 16.11 -8.11
C MET A 1 -39.69 16.89 -7.36
N LYS A 2 -38.53 16.29 -7.04
CA LYS A 2 -37.31 17.02 -6.65
C LYS A 2 -36.33 16.91 -7.82
N HIS A 3 -35.66 18.00 -8.19
CA HIS A 3 -34.83 18.03 -9.40
C HIS A 3 -33.54 17.22 -9.20
N MET A 4 -33.31 16.26 -10.08
CA MET A 4 -32.02 15.58 -10.21
C MET A 4 -31.07 16.47 -11.00
N VAL A 5 -30.24 17.24 -10.30
CA VAL A 5 -29.14 18.00 -10.90
C VAL A 5 -28.02 17.01 -11.21
N ALA A 6 -27.78 16.75 -12.49
CA ALA A 6 -26.66 15.92 -12.93
C ALA A 6 -25.32 16.65 -12.66
N PRO A 7 -24.29 15.99 -12.11
CA PRO A 7 -22.97 16.59 -11.97
C PRO A 7 -22.32 16.73 -13.36
N THR A 8 -22.20 17.97 -13.84
CA THR A 8 -21.37 18.26 -15.02
C THR A 8 -19.91 18.34 -14.62
N THR A 9 -19.15 17.26 -14.80
CA THR A 9 -17.68 17.30 -14.74
C THR A 9 -17.12 17.58 -16.14
N ARG A 10 -16.23 18.58 -16.22
CA ARG A 10 -15.40 18.88 -17.40
C ARG A 10 -13.94 18.87 -16.96
N SER A 11 -13.08 18.29 -17.80
CA SER A 11 -11.62 18.47 -17.85
C SER A 11 -10.84 18.34 -16.53
N GLY A 12 -10.17 17.20 -16.37
CA GLY A 12 -9.19 16.93 -15.34
C GLY A 12 -8.87 15.43 -15.34
N GLU A 13 -7.62 15.06 -15.58
CA GLU A 13 -7.15 13.69 -15.40
C GLU A 13 -6.79 13.46 -13.91
N ASP A 14 -6.52 12.22 -13.52
CA ASP A 14 -6.10 11.80 -12.15
C ASP A 14 -7.15 11.74 -11.00
N GLU A 15 -8.46 11.77 -11.27
CA GLU A 15 -9.47 11.32 -10.29
C GLU A 15 -10.19 10.03 -10.76
N LEU A 16 -9.91 8.92 -10.06
CA LEU A 16 -10.57 7.62 -10.31
C LEU A 16 -12.03 7.66 -9.87
N ASP A 17 -12.94 7.11 -10.68
CA ASP A 17 -14.36 6.96 -10.33
C ASP A 17 -14.48 6.15 -9.01
N PRO A 18 -15.10 6.73 -7.95
CA PRO A 18 -15.29 6.03 -6.68
C PRO A 18 -16.11 4.74 -6.82
N LEU A 19 -17.07 4.68 -7.75
CA LEU A 19 -17.87 3.48 -8.01
C LEU A 19 -17.02 2.37 -8.63
N LEU A 20 -16.14 2.71 -9.57
CA LEU A 20 -15.17 1.76 -10.14
C LEU A 20 -14.21 1.26 -9.06
N SER A 21 -13.75 2.15 -8.18
CA SER A 21 -12.86 1.82 -7.07
C SER A 21 -13.52 0.84 -6.09
N VAL A 22 -14.74 1.12 -5.63
CA VAL A 22 -15.50 0.24 -4.73
C VAL A 22 -15.81 -1.12 -5.38
N ALA A 23 -16.15 -1.14 -6.68
CA ALA A 23 -16.40 -2.38 -7.40
C ALA A 23 -15.14 -3.25 -7.56
N CYS A 24 -13.99 -2.63 -7.88
CA CYS A 24 -12.71 -3.34 -7.94
C CYS A 24 -12.30 -3.88 -6.55
N LEU A 25 -12.51 -3.12 -5.48
CA LEU A 25 -12.24 -3.57 -4.11
C LEU A 25 -13.15 -4.72 -3.67
N SER A 26 -14.45 -4.69 -4.02
CA SER A 26 -15.36 -5.80 -3.72
C SER A 26 -15.07 -7.05 -4.54
N LEU A 27 -14.65 -6.90 -5.80
CA LEU A 27 -14.14 -8.02 -6.60
C LEU A 27 -12.87 -8.63 -5.98
N ALA A 28 -11.90 -7.80 -5.57
CA ALA A 28 -10.70 -8.27 -4.89
C ALA A 28 -11.04 -9.07 -3.61
N ALA A 29 -11.90 -8.53 -2.75
CA ALA A 29 -12.34 -9.23 -1.54
C ALA A 29 -13.07 -10.55 -1.86
N LYS A 30 -13.86 -10.61 -2.94
CA LYS A 30 -14.53 -11.84 -3.40
C LYS A 30 -13.58 -12.90 -3.99
N MET A 31 -12.34 -12.54 -4.31
CA MET A 31 -11.32 -13.45 -4.85
C MET A 31 -10.35 -13.96 -3.79
N GLU A 32 -9.93 -13.09 -2.87
CA GLU A 32 -8.85 -13.40 -1.91
C GLU A 32 -9.33 -13.68 -0.47
N GLU A 33 -10.48 -13.14 -0.04
CA GLU A 33 -10.94 -13.32 1.34
C GLU A 33 -11.76 -14.59 1.57
N THR A 34 -11.47 -15.28 2.68
CA THR A 34 -12.26 -16.45 3.11
C THR A 34 -13.65 -16.09 3.64
N VAL A 35 -13.82 -14.84 4.10
CA VAL A 35 -15.09 -14.25 4.55
C VAL A 35 -15.17 -12.85 3.95
N VAL A 36 -15.97 -12.69 2.89
CA VAL A 36 -16.10 -11.41 2.19
C VAL A 36 -16.73 -10.35 3.11
N PRO A 37 -16.09 -9.17 3.32
CA PRO A 37 -16.66 -8.08 4.12
C PRO A 37 -17.99 -7.55 3.55
N LEU A 38 -18.78 -6.85 4.38
CA LEU A 38 -20.03 -6.27 3.88
C LEU A 38 -19.73 -5.12 2.91
N LEU A 39 -20.61 -4.93 1.94
CA LEU A 39 -20.43 -3.92 0.90
C LEU A 39 -20.45 -2.47 1.42
N VAL A 40 -20.97 -2.26 2.64
CA VAL A 40 -20.89 -0.99 3.37
C VAL A 40 -19.47 -0.78 3.92
N ASP A 41 -18.87 -1.82 4.49
CA ASP A 41 -17.51 -1.81 5.07
C ASP A 41 -16.42 -1.58 4.01
N LEU A 42 -16.73 -1.80 2.73
CA LEU A 42 -15.85 -1.53 1.59
C LEU A 42 -15.95 -0.10 1.05
N GLN A 43 -16.94 0.70 1.47
CA GLN A 43 -17.18 2.06 0.97
C GLN A 43 -16.44 3.15 1.78
N VAL A 44 -15.39 2.76 2.50
CA VAL A 44 -14.55 3.62 3.36
C VAL A 44 -13.67 4.61 2.56
N CYS A 45 -13.73 4.60 1.22
CA CYS A 45 -12.96 5.51 0.38
C CYS A 45 -13.38 6.99 0.49
N ASP A 46 -14.68 7.29 0.62
CA ASP A 46 -15.20 8.62 0.96
C ASP A 46 -16.61 8.50 1.55
N VAL A 47 -16.83 9.10 2.74
CA VAL A 47 -18.11 9.11 3.48
C VAL A 47 -19.23 9.84 2.70
N LYS A 48 -18.87 10.55 1.63
CA LYS A 48 -19.76 11.32 0.76
C LYS A 48 -20.55 10.48 -0.26
N PHE A 49 -20.18 9.22 -0.51
CA PHE A 49 -20.76 8.39 -1.57
C PHE A 49 -21.20 7.00 -1.08
N GLU A 50 -22.47 6.88 -0.71
CA GLU A 50 -23.13 5.59 -0.49
C GLU A 50 -23.77 5.10 -1.79
N PHE A 51 -23.20 4.06 -2.40
CA PHE A 51 -23.68 3.42 -3.61
C PHE A 51 -24.56 2.20 -3.29
N GLU A 52 -25.74 2.13 -3.93
CA GLU A 52 -26.61 0.95 -3.90
C GLU A 52 -25.86 -0.30 -4.40
N GLY A 53 -25.96 -1.43 -3.70
CA GLY A 53 -25.24 -2.66 -4.07
C GLY A 53 -25.56 -3.21 -5.47
N ASN A 54 -26.75 -2.91 -6.01
CA ASN A 54 -27.12 -3.15 -7.40
C ASN A 54 -26.26 -2.34 -8.39
N THR A 55 -25.97 -1.08 -8.06
CA THR A 55 -25.11 -0.19 -8.87
C THR A 55 -23.66 -0.67 -8.82
N ILE A 56 -23.17 -1.09 -7.65
CA ILE A 56 -21.83 -1.70 -7.53
C ILE A 56 -21.75 -3.02 -8.30
N GLY A 57 -22.69 -3.96 -8.10
CA GLY A 57 -22.71 -5.25 -8.81
C GLY A 57 -22.81 -5.12 -10.34
N ARG A 58 -23.44 -4.05 -10.85
CA ARG A 58 -23.41 -3.70 -12.28
C ARG A 58 -22.01 -3.27 -12.74
N MET A 59 -21.29 -2.49 -11.94
CA MET A 59 -19.90 -2.11 -12.21
C MET A 59 -18.95 -3.31 -12.11
N GLU A 60 -19.10 -4.19 -11.11
CA GLU A 60 -18.37 -5.45 -11.01
C GLU A 60 -18.54 -6.29 -12.29
N GLY A 61 -19.78 -6.40 -12.78
CA GLY A 61 -20.12 -7.06 -14.04
C GLY A 61 -19.53 -6.40 -15.29
N LEU A 62 -19.09 -5.15 -15.24
CA LEU A 62 -18.35 -4.48 -16.32
C LEU A 62 -16.84 -4.71 -16.19
N VAL A 63 -16.29 -4.66 -14.96
CA VAL A 63 -14.88 -4.95 -14.67
C VAL A 63 -14.54 -6.39 -15.06
N MET A 64 -15.31 -7.38 -14.61
CA MET A 64 -15.11 -8.79 -14.96
C MET A 64 -15.18 -9.05 -16.46
N LYS A 65 -16.09 -8.38 -17.19
CA LYS A 65 -16.17 -8.50 -18.66
C LYS A 65 -14.95 -7.88 -19.35
N THR A 66 -14.50 -6.72 -18.90
CA THR A 66 -13.32 -6.02 -19.43
C THR A 66 -12.05 -6.83 -19.24
N LEU A 67 -11.86 -7.39 -18.05
CA LEU A 67 -10.76 -8.30 -17.70
C LEU A 67 -10.92 -9.72 -18.27
N LYS A 68 -12.04 -10.01 -18.98
CA LYS A 68 -12.36 -11.32 -19.57
C LYS A 68 -12.33 -12.45 -18.52
N TRP A 69 -12.83 -12.15 -17.32
CA TRP A 69 -12.85 -13.01 -16.12
C TRP A 69 -11.47 -13.45 -15.60
N ARG A 70 -10.37 -12.80 -16.02
CA ARG A 70 -9.01 -13.08 -15.56
C ARG A 70 -8.72 -12.37 -14.24
N MET A 71 -9.48 -12.71 -13.21
CA MET A 71 -9.39 -12.09 -11.88
C MET A 71 -8.21 -12.62 -11.05
N GLN A 72 -7.59 -13.73 -11.44
CA GLN A 72 -6.42 -14.31 -10.78
C GLN A 72 -5.13 -13.59 -11.24
N ALA A 73 -4.92 -12.38 -10.73
CA ALA A 73 -3.68 -11.62 -10.90
C ALA A 73 -2.51 -12.29 -10.16
N VAL A 74 -1.28 -12.13 -10.64
CA VAL A 74 -0.07 -12.64 -9.95
C VAL A 74 0.58 -11.49 -9.21
N THR A 75 0.26 -11.31 -7.93
CA THR A 75 0.76 -10.19 -7.13
C THR A 75 2.25 -10.36 -6.75
N PRO A 76 2.99 -9.28 -6.42
CA PRO A 76 4.39 -9.38 -5.98
C PRO A 76 4.57 -10.27 -4.74
N PHE A 77 3.56 -10.37 -3.89
CA PHE A 77 3.57 -11.19 -2.68
C PHE A 77 3.85 -12.67 -2.96
N THR A 78 3.37 -13.19 -4.11
CA THR A 78 3.56 -14.60 -4.51
C THR A 78 5.03 -15.01 -4.68
N PHE A 79 5.94 -14.06 -4.89
CA PHE A 79 7.36 -14.32 -5.11
C PHE A 79 8.25 -14.02 -3.89
N ILE A 80 7.73 -13.44 -2.80
CA ILE A 80 8.53 -13.00 -1.64
C ILE A 80 9.41 -14.13 -1.10
N SER A 81 8.81 -15.30 -0.81
CA SER A 81 9.54 -16.44 -0.22
C SER A 81 10.67 -16.97 -1.11
N TYR A 82 10.46 -16.96 -2.43
CA TYR A 82 11.49 -17.35 -3.41
C TYR A 82 12.67 -16.37 -3.43
N PHE A 83 12.40 -15.07 -3.44
CA PHE A 83 13.46 -14.07 -3.47
C PHE A 83 14.19 -13.94 -2.12
N LEU A 84 13.48 -14.06 -1.00
CA LEU A 84 14.14 -14.08 0.31
C LEU A 84 15.07 -15.29 0.46
N ASP A 85 14.68 -16.50 0.02
CA ASP A 85 15.58 -17.66 -0.05
C ASP A 85 16.85 -17.35 -0.89
N LYS A 86 16.66 -16.81 -2.10
CA LYS A 86 17.76 -16.48 -3.03
C LYS A 86 18.69 -15.36 -2.57
N PHE A 87 18.25 -14.47 -1.68
CA PHE A 87 19.06 -13.32 -1.22
C PHE A 87 19.55 -13.46 0.23
N SER A 88 19.04 -14.40 1.02
CA SER A 88 19.40 -14.54 2.45
C SER A 88 20.62 -15.43 2.73
N ASP A 89 21.38 -15.82 1.70
CA ASP A 89 22.62 -16.60 1.82
C ASP A 89 22.41 -17.92 2.60
N GLY A 90 21.44 -18.72 2.14
CA GLY A 90 21.08 -20.00 2.74
C GLY A 90 20.33 -19.95 4.08
N LYS A 91 20.07 -18.74 4.63
CA LYS A 91 19.23 -18.58 5.83
C LYS A 91 17.75 -18.65 5.44
N PRO A 92 16.89 -19.33 6.22
CA PRO A 92 15.46 -19.42 5.91
C PRO A 92 14.79 -18.03 5.97
N PRO A 93 13.79 -17.76 5.11
CA PRO A 93 13.07 -16.48 5.11
C PRO A 93 12.36 -16.26 6.45
N SER A 94 12.70 -15.16 7.14
CA SER A 94 12.09 -14.83 8.43
C SER A 94 10.78 -14.06 8.25
N PHE A 95 9.86 -14.21 9.20
CA PHE A 95 8.61 -13.44 9.22
C PHE A 95 8.86 -11.92 9.20
N ALA A 96 9.91 -11.45 9.88
CA ALA A 96 10.30 -10.04 9.87
C ALA A 96 10.70 -9.56 8.46
N LEU A 97 11.50 -10.34 7.71
CA LEU A 97 11.85 -10.01 6.33
C LEU A 97 10.64 -10.06 5.40
N ALA A 98 9.75 -11.05 5.55
CA ALA A 98 8.51 -11.15 4.77
C ALA A 98 7.55 -9.96 5.04
N SER A 99 7.38 -9.58 6.31
CA SER A 99 6.62 -8.39 6.73
C SER A 99 7.23 -7.11 6.15
N ARG A 100 8.57 -6.98 6.20
CA ARG A 100 9.27 -5.83 5.61
C ARG A 100 9.10 -5.76 4.09
N CYS A 101 9.15 -6.90 3.38
CA CYS A 101 8.82 -6.96 1.96
C CYS A 101 7.39 -6.49 1.69
N ALA A 102 6.42 -6.93 2.50
CA ALA A 102 5.02 -6.54 2.35
C ALA A 102 4.82 -5.03 2.54
N GLU A 103 5.45 -4.41 3.54
CA GLU A 103 5.44 -2.94 3.71
C GLU A 103 5.97 -2.17 2.49
N ILE A 104 7.04 -2.69 1.89
CA ILE A 104 7.70 -2.07 0.72
C ILE A 104 6.80 -2.23 -0.51
N ILE A 105 6.22 -3.40 -0.74
CA ILE A 105 5.26 -3.65 -1.82
C ILE A 105 4.01 -2.77 -1.66
N ILE A 106 3.44 -2.67 -0.45
CA ILE A 106 2.33 -1.74 -0.14
C ILE A 106 2.71 -0.27 -0.41
N GLY A 107 4.00 0.07 -0.26
CA GLY A 107 4.56 1.34 -0.72
C GLY A 107 4.47 1.51 -2.23
N THR A 108 4.92 0.51 -3.01
CA THR A 108 4.93 0.58 -4.49
C THR A 108 3.56 0.79 -5.13
N LEU A 109 2.48 0.39 -4.46
CA LEU A 109 1.12 0.59 -4.98
C LEU A 109 0.76 2.09 -5.09
N LYS A 110 1.47 2.98 -4.36
CA LYS A 110 1.17 4.41 -4.33
C LYS A 110 1.71 5.15 -5.56
N GLY A 111 0.84 5.24 -6.57
CA GLY A 111 1.04 6.00 -7.81
C GLY A 111 1.54 5.13 -8.97
N SER A 112 1.42 5.64 -10.19
CA SER A 112 1.61 4.88 -11.43
C SER A 112 3.05 4.41 -11.71
N THR A 113 4.06 4.93 -11.00
CA THR A 113 5.49 4.68 -11.26
C THR A 113 5.87 3.20 -11.36
N PHE A 114 5.33 2.35 -10.48
CA PHE A 114 5.67 0.92 -10.44
C PHE A 114 4.89 0.04 -11.44
N LEU A 115 3.87 0.57 -12.13
CA LEU A 115 3.12 -0.14 -13.17
C LEU A 115 3.98 -0.49 -14.40
N SER A 116 5.20 0.04 -14.49
CA SER A 116 6.19 -0.26 -15.52
C SER A 116 7.03 -1.52 -15.24
N PHE A 117 6.91 -2.11 -14.04
CA PHE A 117 7.65 -3.30 -13.62
C PHE A 117 6.74 -4.52 -13.51
N ARG A 118 7.31 -5.71 -13.68
CA ARG A 118 6.61 -6.97 -13.45
C ARG A 118 6.46 -7.23 -11.95
N PRO A 119 5.42 -7.97 -11.50
CA PRO A 119 5.27 -8.36 -10.09
C PRO A 119 6.50 -9.08 -9.51
N SER A 120 7.20 -9.88 -10.31
CA SER A 120 8.46 -10.53 -9.92
C SER A 120 9.66 -9.59 -9.80
N GLU A 121 9.69 -8.48 -10.56
CA GLU A 121 10.74 -7.45 -10.49
C GLU A 121 10.54 -6.60 -9.22
N ILE A 122 9.30 -6.22 -8.92
CA ILE A 122 8.91 -5.52 -7.69
C ILE A 122 9.23 -6.37 -6.46
N ALA A 123 8.88 -7.67 -6.49
CA ALA A 123 9.16 -8.60 -5.41
C ALA A 123 10.67 -8.79 -5.16
N ALA A 124 11.45 -8.96 -6.23
CA ALA A 124 12.91 -9.08 -6.13
C ALA A 124 13.57 -7.82 -5.55
N ALA A 125 13.16 -6.63 -6.03
CA ALA A 125 13.69 -5.36 -5.52
C ALA A 125 13.29 -5.11 -4.06
N SER A 126 12.08 -5.52 -3.66
CA SER A 126 11.58 -5.41 -2.28
C SER A 126 12.29 -6.38 -1.32
N ALA A 127 12.57 -7.60 -1.77
CA ALA A 127 13.35 -8.58 -1.02
C ALA A 127 14.82 -8.15 -0.87
N LEU A 128 15.45 -7.63 -1.93
CA LEU A 128 16.80 -7.05 -1.86
C LEU A 128 16.85 -5.84 -0.92
N ALA A 129 15.83 -4.96 -0.94
CA ALA A 129 15.74 -3.85 0.00
C ALA A 129 15.67 -4.34 1.45
N ALA A 130 14.72 -5.21 1.79
CA ALA A 130 14.56 -5.76 3.13
C ALA A 130 15.82 -6.53 3.63
N VAL A 131 16.53 -7.22 2.75
CA VAL A 131 17.78 -7.91 3.09
C VAL A 131 18.96 -6.93 3.26
N SER A 132 19.06 -5.92 2.40
CA SER A 132 20.16 -4.93 2.44
C SER A 132 20.05 -3.93 3.60
N GLU A 133 18.84 -3.60 4.07
CA GLU A 133 18.65 -2.83 5.31
C GLU A 133 19.25 -3.55 6.55
N ASN A 134 19.38 -4.87 6.49
CA ASN A 134 19.89 -5.72 7.56
C ASN A 134 21.34 -6.22 7.35
N GLN A 135 22.03 -5.80 6.28
CA GLN A 135 23.39 -6.27 5.96
C GLN A 135 24.36 -5.14 5.62
N ILE A 136 25.64 -5.37 5.91
CA ILE A 136 26.76 -4.52 5.47
C ILE A 136 27.04 -4.71 3.95
N VAL A 137 26.52 -5.80 3.38
CA VAL A 137 26.71 -6.21 1.98
C VAL A 137 25.74 -5.45 1.07
N GLY A 138 26.28 -4.64 0.16
CA GLY A 138 25.49 -3.75 -0.69
C GLY A 138 24.70 -4.47 -1.80
N PHE A 139 23.51 -3.93 -2.13
CA PHE A 139 22.57 -4.41 -3.16
C PHE A 139 23.22 -5.08 -4.39
N ALA A 140 24.18 -4.40 -5.03
CA ALA A 140 24.78 -4.85 -6.29
C ALA A 140 25.58 -6.16 -6.16
N SER A 141 26.17 -6.48 -5.00
CA SER A 141 26.87 -7.76 -4.80
C SER A 141 25.90 -8.90 -4.56
N VAL A 142 24.80 -8.68 -3.81
CA VAL A 142 23.74 -9.69 -3.62
C VAL A 142 23.04 -10.00 -4.96
N LEU A 143 22.65 -8.96 -5.70
CA LEU A 143 21.99 -9.13 -7.00
C LEU A 143 22.92 -9.77 -8.04
N SER A 144 24.22 -9.42 -8.10
CA SER A 144 25.15 -10.06 -9.03
C SER A 144 25.41 -11.54 -8.69
N ALA A 145 25.64 -11.86 -7.41
CA ALA A 145 25.85 -13.24 -6.95
C ALA A 145 24.61 -14.15 -7.09
N SER A 146 23.40 -13.59 -7.01
CA SER A 146 22.16 -14.37 -7.11
C SER A 146 21.91 -14.94 -8.52
N GLU A 147 21.49 -16.21 -8.60
CA GLU A 147 20.89 -16.79 -9.80
C GLU A 147 19.36 -16.67 -9.73
N VAL A 148 18.82 -15.65 -10.40
CA VAL A 148 17.38 -15.36 -10.48
C VAL A 148 16.93 -15.21 -11.95
N PRO A 149 15.79 -15.80 -12.36
CA PRO A 149 15.31 -15.79 -13.74
C PRO A 149 14.54 -14.50 -14.09
N VAL A 150 15.04 -13.35 -13.65
CA VAL A 150 14.41 -12.02 -13.80
C VAL A 150 15.47 -11.01 -14.23
N ASN A 151 15.08 -10.02 -15.04
CA ASN A 151 16.01 -9.02 -15.56
C ASN A 151 16.63 -8.18 -14.42
N LYS A 152 17.92 -8.35 -14.18
CA LYS A 152 18.68 -7.65 -13.12
C LYS A 152 18.68 -6.13 -13.31
N GLU A 153 18.58 -5.62 -14.54
CA GLU A 153 18.47 -4.18 -14.83
C GLU A 153 17.10 -3.62 -14.40
N MET A 154 16.02 -4.39 -14.58
CA MET A 154 14.69 -4.01 -14.09
C MET A 154 14.66 -4.01 -12.56
N ILE A 155 15.28 -4.99 -11.92
CA ILE A 155 15.41 -5.06 -10.46
C ILE A 155 16.18 -3.85 -9.93
N ALA A 156 17.30 -3.47 -10.57
CA ALA A 156 18.08 -2.29 -10.21
C ALA A 156 17.24 -1.00 -10.30
N ARG A 157 16.58 -0.74 -11.43
CA ARG A 157 15.74 0.47 -11.59
C ARG A 157 14.54 0.51 -10.63
N CYS A 158 13.95 -0.66 -10.33
CA CYS A 158 12.89 -0.74 -9.32
C CYS A 158 13.43 -0.42 -7.91
N TYR A 159 14.63 -0.90 -7.58
CA TYR A 159 15.28 -0.66 -6.29
C TYR A 159 15.75 0.80 -6.11
N GLU A 160 16.16 1.47 -7.18
CA GLU A 160 16.45 2.91 -7.18
C GLU A 160 15.19 3.73 -6.83
N LEU A 161 14.06 3.49 -7.50
CA LEU A 161 12.78 4.14 -7.21
C LEU A 161 12.26 3.85 -5.80
N LEU A 162 12.48 2.64 -5.27
CA LEU A 162 12.16 2.29 -3.88
C LEU A 162 12.94 3.15 -2.87
N GLN A 163 14.24 3.36 -3.10
CA GLN A 163 15.05 4.25 -2.26
C GLN A 163 14.60 5.71 -2.36
N GLU A 164 14.26 6.20 -3.54
CA GLU A 164 13.72 7.56 -3.72
C GLU A 164 12.42 7.76 -2.92
N GLN A 165 11.46 6.82 -3.01
CA GLN A 165 10.25 6.88 -2.20
C GLN A 165 10.53 6.82 -0.70
N ALA A 166 11.48 5.97 -0.26
CA ALA A 166 11.87 5.89 1.15
C ALA A 166 12.50 7.21 1.65
N LEU A 167 13.35 7.86 0.86
CA LEU A 167 13.94 9.17 1.17
C LEU A 167 12.88 10.27 1.25
N VAL A 168 11.90 10.30 0.33
CA VAL A 168 10.80 11.27 0.37
C VAL A 168 9.88 11.01 1.58
N LYS A 169 9.58 9.74 1.91
CA LYS A 169 8.83 9.38 3.13
C LYS A 169 9.59 9.83 4.39
N LYS A 170 10.92 9.62 4.45
CA LYS A 170 11.76 10.07 5.57
C LYS A 170 11.78 11.59 5.71
N ARG A 171 11.86 12.36 4.61
CA ARG A 171 11.75 13.83 4.65
C ARG A 171 10.39 14.30 5.20
N ARG A 172 9.28 13.69 4.78
CA ARG A 172 7.95 13.97 5.34
C ARG A 172 7.87 13.65 6.84
N ASN A 173 8.53 12.59 7.30
CA ASN A 173 8.55 12.18 8.71
C ASN A 173 9.54 12.96 9.60
N ILE A 174 10.46 13.72 9.02
CA ILE A 174 11.32 14.69 9.74
C ILE A 174 10.63 16.05 9.82
N ASN A 175 9.85 16.41 8.80
CA ASN A 175 9.07 17.65 8.75
C ASN A 175 7.68 17.53 9.42
N GLY A 176 7.28 16.33 9.85
CA GLY A 176 6.10 16.07 10.66
C GLY A 176 6.50 15.85 12.11
N SER A 177 5.86 16.55 13.04
CA SER A 177 6.12 16.43 14.47
C SER A 177 5.71 15.04 15.02
N PRO A 178 6.39 14.52 16.05
CA PRO A 178 6.03 13.24 16.66
C PRO A 178 4.70 13.37 17.41
N SER A 179 3.65 12.71 16.91
CA SER A 179 2.36 12.66 17.58
C SER A 179 2.37 11.67 18.74
N VAL A 180 2.06 12.16 19.94
CA VAL A 180 1.78 11.34 21.12
C VAL A 180 0.36 10.75 21.00
N PRO A 181 0.13 9.46 21.27
CA PRO A 181 -1.20 8.88 21.21
C PRO A 181 -2.01 9.22 22.47
N GLU A 182 -3.02 10.10 22.35
CA GLU A 182 -4.03 10.26 23.40
C GLU A 182 -4.91 9.01 23.48
N SER A 183 -4.75 8.24 24.56
CA SER A 183 -5.71 7.22 24.96
C SER A 183 -6.82 7.87 25.82
N PRO A 184 -8.09 7.50 25.67
CA PRO A 184 -9.18 8.08 26.44
C PRO A 184 -9.00 7.77 27.94
N ILE A 185 -9.23 8.79 28.77
CA ILE A 185 -8.95 8.74 30.22
C ILE A 185 -9.96 7.84 30.93
N GLY A 186 -9.56 6.60 31.20
CA GLY A 186 -10.19 5.68 32.15
C GLY A 186 -9.44 5.70 33.49
N VAL A 187 -10.16 5.88 34.60
CA VAL A 187 -9.56 6.08 35.92
C VAL A 187 -8.91 4.81 36.48
N LEU A 188 -7.62 4.87 36.79
CA LEU A 188 -7.03 4.12 37.90
C LEU A 188 -5.79 4.85 38.47
N ASP A 189 -5.65 4.88 39.79
CA ASP A 189 -4.55 5.50 40.52
C ASP A 189 -3.51 4.45 40.94
N ALA A 190 -2.23 4.70 40.64
CA ALA A 190 -1.07 4.10 41.30
C ALA A 190 0.26 4.80 40.90
N THR A 191 0.65 5.82 41.66
CA THR A 191 2.04 6.18 42.02
C THR A 191 3.22 5.88 41.07
N CYS A 192 3.85 6.96 40.61
CA CYS A 192 5.31 7.21 40.68
C CYS A 192 6.29 6.31 39.88
N PHE A 193 6.83 6.86 38.78
CA PHE A 193 8.27 7.11 38.67
C PHE A 193 8.51 8.45 37.95
N SER A 194 9.49 9.22 38.40
CA SER A 194 9.78 10.56 37.87
C SER A 194 11.11 10.62 37.10
N PHE A 195 11.08 11.27 35.94
CA PHE A 195 12.23 12.02 35.46
C PHE A 195 11.75 13.31 34.78
N ARG A 196 12.54 14.39 34.88
CA ARG A 196 12.08 15.77 34.66
C ARG A 196 13.00 16.49 33.67
N SER A 197 12.42 17.13 32.66
CA SER A 197 13.00 18.29 31.97
C SER A 197 11.91 19.08 31.25
N GLU A 198 11.86 20.40 31.47
CA GLU A 198 11.18 21.38 30.63
C GLU A 198 11.95 21.57 29.28
N ASP A 199 11.50 22.27 28.21
CA ASP A 199 10.31 23.10 27.89
C ASP A 199 10.09 23.07 26.32
N ALA A 200 9.19 23.75 25.57
CA ALA A 200 8.22 24.83 25.83
C ALA A 200 7.09 24.92 24.75
N THR A 201 6.02 25.66 25.09
CA THR A 201 5.20 26.59 24.26
C THR A 201 4.68 26.19 22.85
N LEU A 202 3.41 25.74 22.84
CA LEU A 202 2.23 26.23 22.08
C LEU A 202 2.33 26.71 20.60
N GLY A 203 1.48 26.12 19.75
CA GLY A 203 0.96 26.70 18.50
C GLY A 203 -0.20 25.89 17.92
N SER A 204 -1.39 26.48 17.73
CA SER A 204 -2.62 25.76 17.36
C SER A 204 -3.10 26.06 15.94
N SER A 205 -3.45 25.01 15.17
CA SER A 205 -4.43 25.08 14.08
C SER A 205 -4.93 23.68 13.69
N GLN A 206 -6.19 23.58 13.26
CA GLN A 206 -6.81 22.33 12.81
C GLN A 206 -6.40 21.98 11.37
N SER A 207 -6.26 20.70 11.05
CA SER A 207 -6.37 20.20 9.67
C SER A 207 -6.88 18.76 9.65
N ASN A 208 -7.66 18.43 8.61
CA ASN A 208 -8.36 17.14 8.44
C ASN A 208 -7.80 16.37 7.23
N ASN A 209 -8.37 15.17 7.04
CA ASN A 209 -8.37 14.34 5.82
C ASN A 209 -7.12 13.45 5.65
N ILE A 210 -7.25 12.12 5.51
CA ILE A 210 -8.05 11.35 4.54
C ILE A 210 -7.50 11.53 3.12
N SER A 211 -6.55 10.67 2.74
CA SER A 211 -6.19 10.30 1.36
C SER A 211 -5.05 9.27 1.37
N SER A 212 -5.36 7.98 1.24
CA SER A 212 -4.35 6.93 1.00
C SER A 212 -4.91 5.61 0.46
N SER A 213 -6.22 5.38 0.51
CA SER A 213 -6.88 4.19 -0.02
C SER A 213 -6.87 4.14 -1.55
N ASN A 214 -6.91 5.30 -2.20
CA ASN A 214 -7.23 5.48 -3.63
C ASN A 214 -6.26 4.78 -4.60
N ASN A 215 -5.05 4.45 -4.13
CA ASN A 215 -4.01 3.79 -4.95
C ASN A 215 -3.92 2.28 -4.71
N LEU A 216 -4.50 1.74 -3.63
CA LEU A 216 -4.36 0.31 -3.29
C LEU A 216 -5.07 -0.58 -4.33
N ILE A 217 -6.22 -0.11 -4.81
CA ILE A 217 -7.22 -0.93 -5.51
C ILE A 217 -6.77 -1.32 -6.92
N LEU A 218 -6.04 -0.45 -7.63
CA LEU A 218 -5.59 -0.72 -8.99
C LEU A 218 -4.57 -1.87 -9.06
N CYS A 219 -3.84 -2.12 -7.97
CA CYS A 219 -2.78 -3.12 -7.90
C CYS A 219 -3.19 -4.45 -7.22
N ILE A 220 -4.48 -4.62 -6.93
CA ILE A 220 -5.05 -5.90 -6.43
C ILE A 220 -5.87 -6.58 -7.55
N VAL A 221 -6.12 -5.90 -8.68
CA VAL A 221 -7.00 -6.35 -9.77
C VAL A 221 -6.25 -6.53 -11.11
N VAL A 222 -4.93 -6.29 -11.14
CA VAL A 222 -4.03 -6.42 -12.32
C VAL A 222 -2.70 -7.06 -11.92
#